data_AF-A0A1F2X8I2-F1
#
_entry.id   AF-A0A1F2X8I2-F1
#
_cell.length_a   1.000
_cell.length_b   1.000
_cell.length_c   1.000
_cell.angle_alpha   90.00
_cell.angle_beta   90.00
_cell.angle_gamma   90.00
#
_symmetry.space_group_name_H-M   'P 1'
#
loop_
_entity.id
_entity.type
_entity.pdbx_description
1 polymer ?
#
loop_
_entity_poly.entity_id
_entity_poly.type
_entity_poly.pdbx_seq_one_letter_code
_entity_poly.pdbx_strand_id
1 'polypeptide(L)'
;MIGVVHIHKTAGTTLAGVFKRSFGGRHCDVIPTEPGVEVLTPEGLRELRRWYPRLRSILGHAVRAYSGLEQEEPDLHYVTFLREPIVRTASHYQYDVQRGGIDLPFEEWITHDAVRDRQTRIIAGPTGTADHAIALMPRFSFVGRADRFDESLVMMQRAVGLPDIHYASKWVAPSDDIKKRLLADPNAVEMIAAVNRHDLDVWEHFTTEVYPKQVAEYGPGLSDDVADFKGANAGMTRFRMYASPHYLAYVAKWRLLYRPWVRRVSGHPKAG
;
A
#
# COMPACT_ATOMS: atom_id res chain seq x y z
N MET A 1 13.93 10.22 1.48
CA MET A 1 12.66 9.89 2.22
C MET A 1 12.03 8.61 1.65
N ILE A 2 11.05 7.96 2.31
CA ILE A 2 10.29 6.82 1.70
C ILE A 2 8.86 7.23 1.35
N GLY A 3 8.43 6.97 0.12
CA GLY A 3 7.06 7.19 -0.36
C GLY A 3 6.33 5.88 -0.67
N VAL A 4 5.32 5.53 0.13
CA VAL A 4 4.57 4.29 -0.07
C VAL A 4 3.35 4.56 -0.95
N VAL A 5 3.41 4.07 -2.20
CA VAL A 5 2.27 4.07 -3.12
C VAL A 5 1.31 2.97 -2.65
N HIS A 6 0.26 3.36 -1.93
CA HIS A 6 -0.65 2.39 -1.33
C HIS A 6 -1.75 1.97 -2.31
N ILE A 7 -1.80 0.66 -2.63
CA ILE A 7 -2.88 0.04 -3.42
C ILE A 7 -3.86 -0.71 -2.50
N HIS A 8 -5.15 -0.62 -2.82
CA HIS A 8 -6.18 -1.27 -2.01
C HIS A 8 -6.06 -2.81 -2.07
N LYS A 9 -6.18 -3.46 -0.90
CA LYS A 9 -6.11 -4.92 -0.68
C LYS A 9 -4.76 -5.60 -0.96
N THR A 10 -3.66 -4.85 -0.90
CA THR A 10 -2.27 -5.37 -1.00
C THR A 10 -1.53 -5.33 0.34
N ALA A 11 -2.20 -5.78 1.43
CA ALA A 11 -1.68 -5.77 2.81
C ALA A 11 -1.34 -4.37 3.40
N GLY A 12 -1.77 -3.28 2.74
CA GLY A 12 -1.29 -1.95 3.11
C GLY A 12 -1.71 -1.43 4.48
N THR A 13 -2.77 -1.95 5.11
CA THR A 13 -3.07 -1.55 6.50
C THR A 13 -2.05 -2.10 7.51
N THR A 14 -1.52 -3.30 7.25
CA THR A 14 -0.42 -3.89 8.02
C THR A 14 0.86 -3.10 7.74
N LEU A 15 1.14 -2.80 6.47
CA LEU A 15 2.28 -1.98 6.06
C LEU A 15 2.26 -0.59 6.70
N ALA A 16 1.11 0.08 6.73
CA ALA A 16 0.97 1.37 7.41
C ALA A 16 1.29 1.26 8.91
N GLY A 17 0.95 0.13 9.53
CA GLY A 17 1.34 -0.17 10.89
C GLY A 17 2.86 -0.25 11.07
N VAL A 18 3.57 -0.91 10.15
CA VAL A 18 5.03 -0.98 10.11
C VAL A 18 5.61 0.44 10.08
N PHE A 19 5.26 1.26 9.09
CA PHE A 19 5.81 2.61 8.95
C PHE A 19 5.53 3.53 10.14
N LYS A 20 4.33 3.43 10.75
CA LYS A 20 3.98 4.18 11.96
C LYS A 20 4.88 3.79 13.14
N ARG A 21 5.22 2.51 13.26
CA ARG A 21 6.11 2.01 14.28
C ARG A 21 7.58 2.35 14.00
N SER A 22 8.04 2.27 12.76
CA SER A 22 9.45 2.54 12.43
C SER A 22 9.80 4.03 12.55
N PHE A 23 8.90 4.93 12.12
CA PHE A 23 9.21 6.35 12.01
C PHE A 23 8.44 7.26 12.99
N GLY A 24 7.33 6.79 13.57
CA GLY A 24 6.54 7.53 14.55
C GLY A 24 6.12 8.92 14.08
N GLY A 25 6.40 9.96 14.85
CA GLY A 25 6.11 11.36 14.50
C GLY A 25 6.85 11.90 13.25
N ARG A 26 7.66 11.06 12.59
CA ARG A 26 8.32 11.32 11.30
C ARG A 26 7.63 10.60 10.13
N HIS A 27 6.47 9.99 10.37
CA HIS A 27 5.61 9.38 9.36
C HIS A 27 4.32 10.19 9.18
N CYS A 28 3.80 10.25 7.96
CA CYS A 28 2.50 10.82 7.66
C CYS A 28 1.67 9.88 6.77
N ASP A 29 0.43 9.59 7.17
CA ASP A 29 -0.55 9.06 6.22
C ASP A 29 -1.05 10.25 5.40
N VAL A 30 -0.80 10.30 4.10
CA VAL A 30 -1.17 11.47 3.30
C VAL A 30 -2.66 11.40 2.96
N ILE A 31 -3.36 12.51 3.21
CA ILE A 31 -4.73 12.75 2.78
C ILE A 31 -4.71 13.99 1.88
N PRO A 32 -5.24 13.92 0.65
CA PRO A 32 -5.37 15.12 -0.18
C PRO A 32 -6.19 16.20 0.54
N THR A 33 -5.67 17.42 0.52
CA THR A 33 -6.29 18.58 1.18
C THR A 33 -7.12 19.42 0.22
N GLU A 34 -6.85 19.31 -1.07
CA GLU A 34 -7.53 20.07 -2.13
C GLU A 34 -8.70 19.29 -2.71
N PRO A 35 -9.91 19.88 -2.80
CA PRO A 35 -11.05 19.26 -3.45
C PRO A 35 -10.75 18.93 -4.92
N GLY A 36 -11.03 17.70 -5.33
CA GLY A 36 -10.81 17.24 -6.71
C GLY A 36 -9.37 16.84 -7.05
N VAL A 37 -8.42 17.05 -6.14
CA VAL A 37 -7.03 16.57 -6.29
C VAL A 37 -6.88 15.26 -5.55
N GLU A 38 -6.64 14.18 -6.28
CA GLU A 38 -6.49 12.84 -5.70
C GLU A 38 -5.03 12.46 -5.39
N VAL A 39 -4.08 13.27 -5.85
CA VAL A 39 -2.64 12.98 -5.84
C VAL A 39 -1.89 14.05 -5.06
N LEU A 40 -0.91 13.66 -4.25
CA LEU A 40 -0.04 14.61 -3.56
C LEU A 40 0.85 15.32 -4.59
N THR A 41 0.82 16.65 -4.58
CA THR A 41 1.67 17.48 -5.43
C THR A 41 2.99 17.85 -4.73
N PRO A 42 4.01 18.31 -5.48
CA PRO A 42 5.23 18.89 -4.90
C PRO A 42 4.90 20.01 -3.89
N GLU A 43 3.99 20.91 -4.22
CA GLU A 43 3.52 21.98 -3.33
C GLU A 43 2.92 21.41 -2.04
N GLY A 44 2.05 20.40 -2.15
CA GLY A 44 1.45 19.73 -1.01
C GLY A 44 2.49 19.04 -0.12
N LEU A 45 3.54 18.46 -0.70
CA LEU A 45 4.66 17.90 0.06
C LEU A 45 5.45 18.99 0.78
N ARG A 46 5.70 20.13 0.12
CA ARG A 46 6.37 21.29 0.74
C ARG A 46 5.58 21.82 1.94
N GLU A 47 4.26 21.91 1.82
CA GLU A 47 3.38 22.27 2.93
C GLU A 47 3.39 21.22 4.05
N LEU A 48 3.35 19.94 3.69
CA LEU A 48 3.40 18.84 4.65
C LEU A 48 4.68 18.90 5.51
N ARG A 49 5.82 19.28 4.92
CA ARG A 49 7.08 19.45 5.66
C ARG A 49 7.05 20.57 6.70
N ARG A 50 6.18 21.57 6.57
CA ARG A 50 5.98 22.59 7.61
C ARG A 50 5.40 21.97 8.89
N TRP A 51 4.51 20.98 8.74
CA TRP A 51 3.97 20.20 9.86
C TRP A 51 4.90 19.06 10.28
N TYR A 52 5.69 18.53 9.34
CA TYR A 52 6.64 17.44 9.55
C TYR A 52 8.07 17.84 9.18
N PRO A 53 8.75 18.69 9.98
CA PRO A 53 10.10 19.18 9.64
C PRO A 53 11.17 18.08 9.59
N ARG A 54 10.90 16.92 10.21
CA ARG A 54 11.74 15.72 10.17
C ARG A 54 11.04 14.55 9.49
N LEU A 55 10.21 14.81 8.47
CA LEU A 55 9.49 13.78 7.72
C LEU A 55 10.47 12.76 7.14
N ARG A 56 10.17 11.47 7.31
CA ARG A 56 10.99 10.34 6.81
C ARG A 56 10.18 9.37 5.97
N SER A 57 8.87 9.33 6.15
CA SER A 57 7.99 8.55 5.27
C SER A 57 6.61 9.16 5.09
N ILE A 58 6.05 8.94 3.90
CA ILE A 58 4.67 9.22 3.54
C ILE A 58 4.01 7.95 3.02
N LEU A 59 2.72 7.76 3.31
CA LEU A 59 1.95 6.63 2.82
C LEU A 59 0.53 7.06 2.51
N GLY A 60 -0.03 6.59 1.40
CA GLY A 60 -1.46 6.76 1.17
C GLY A 60 -1.84 6.58 -0.27
N HIS A 61 -3.15 6.58 -0.50
CA HIS A 61 -3.71 6.56 -1.85
C HIS A 61 -3.44 7.85 -2.62
N ALA A 62 -2.84 8.89 -2.03
CA ALA A 62 -2.43 10.09 -2.77
C ALA A 62 -0.98 10.05 -3.26
N VAL A 63 -0.15 9.17 -2.70
CA VAL A 63 1.26 9.08 -3.07
C VAL A 63 1.37 8.33 -4.40
N ARG A 64 2.05 8.92 -5.39
CA ARG A 64 2.17 8.38 -6.75
C ARG A 64 3.58 8.58 -7.30
N ALA A 65 4.15 7.54 -7.91
CA ALA A 65 5.47 7.62 -8.52
C ALA A 65 5.52 8.54 -9.76
N TYR A 66 4.38 8.98 -10.30
CA TYR A 66 4.28 9.94 -11.41
C TYR A 66 3.95 11.37 -10.96
N SER A 67 3.87 11.64 -9.66
CA SER A 67 3.43 12.96 -9.15
C SER A 67 4.54 14.01 -9.06
N GLY A 68 5.79 13.63 -9.35
CA GLY A 68 6.91 14.56 -9.39
C GLY A 68 7.38 15.04 -8.01
N LEU A 69 7.04 14.33 -6.93
CA LEU A 69 7.48 14.67 -5.56
C LEU A 69 9.00 14.74 -5.42
N GLU A 70 9.73 14.09 -6.32
CA GLU A 70 11.19 14.11 -6.43
C GLU A 70 11.74 15.52 -6.67
N GLN A 71 10.91 16.45 -7.16
CA GLN A 71 11.27 17.87 -7.28
C GLN A 71 11.54 18.52 -5.91
N GLU A 72 10.82 18.09 -4.86
CA GLU A 72 10.98 18.59 -3.48
C GLU A 72 11.82 17.66 -2.60
N GLU A 73 11.91 16.38 -2.96
CA GLU A 73 12.73 15.39 -2.29
C GLU A 73 13.44 14.52 -3.34
N PRO A 74 14.62 14.94 -3.84
CA PRO A 74 15.36 14.19 -4.85
C PRO A 74 15.72 12.75 -4.42
N ASP A 75 15.93 12.53 -3.12
CA ASP A 75 16.26 11.21 -2.54
C ASP A 75 14.99 10.43 -2.10
N LEU A 76 13.88 10.58 -2.82
CA LEU A 76 12.63 9.89 -2.53
C LEU A 76 12.66 8.45 -3.07
N HIS A 77 12.60 7.48 -2.16
CA HIS A 77 12.48 6.07 -2.47
C HIS A 77 11.01 5.65 -2.51
N TYR A 78 10.48 5.39 -3.69
CA TYR A 78 9.14 4.85 -3.81
C TYR A 78 9.13 3.35 -3.53
N VAL A 79 8.11 2.91 -2.78
CA VAL A 79 7.83 1.49 -2.57
C VAL A 79 6.35 1.21 -2.78
N THR A 80 6.01 0.02 -3.25
CA THR A 80 4.63 -0.45 -3.39
C THR A 80 4.54 -1.94 -3.11
N PHE A 81 3.32 -2.45 -2.95
CA PHE A 81 3.04 -3.87 -2.81
C PHE A 81 1.97 -4.26 -3.81
N LEU A 82 2.25 -5.30 -4.60
CA LEU A 82 1.34 -5.91 -5.55
C LEU A 82 0.76 -7.21 -5.01
N ARG A 83 -0.37 -7.61 -5.56
CA ARG A 83 -1.03 -8.89 -5.30
C ARG A 83 -1.60 -9.43 -6.59
N GLU A 84 -1.66 -10.76 -6.70
CA GLU A 84 -2.31 -11.43 -7.82
C GLU A 84 -3.71 -10.78 -8.07
N PRO A 85 -3.97 -10.26 -9.28
CA PRO A 85 -5.14 -9.43 -9.57
C PRO A 85 -6.48 -10.08 -9.24
N ILE A 86 -6.64 -11.36 -9.54
CA ILE A 86 -7.91 -12.08 -9.35
C ILE A 86 -8.23 -12.19 -7.86
N VAL A 87 -7.26 -12.65 -7.07
CA VAL A 87 -7.34 -12.76 -5.61
C VAL A 87 -7.50 -11.40 -4.96
N ARG A 88 -6.83 -10.36 -5.47
CA ARG A 88 -6.96 -8.98 -4.98
C ARG A 88 -8.37 -8.45 -5.20
N THR A 89 -8.94 -8.61 -6.40
CA THR A 89 -10.28 -8.15 -6.74
C THR A 89 -11.36 -8.90 -5.95
N ALA A 90 -11.26 -10.22 -5.82
CA ALA A 90 -12.17 -10.99 -4.95
C ALA A 90 -12.09 -10.55 -3.49
N SER A 91 -10.87 -10.26 -3.00
CA SER A 91 -10.65 -9.70 -1.66
C SER A 91 -11.19 -8.27 -1.51
N HIS A 92 -11.32 -7.51 -2.59
CA HIS A 92 -11.87 -6.16 -2.61
C HIS A 92 -13.38 -6.22 -2.48
N TYR A 93 -14.05 -7.02 -3.30
CA TYR A 93 -15.50 -7.21 -3.22
C TYR A 93 -15.93 -7.64 -1.82
N GLN A 94 -15.26 -8.65 -1.25
CA GLN A 94 -15.57 -9.09 0.11
C GLN A 94 -15.43 -7.96 1.14
N TYR A 95 -14.41 -7.11 1.00
CA TYR A 95 -14.23 -5.99 1.92
C TYR A 95 -15.34 -4.95 1.78
N ASP A 96 -15.75 -4.65 0.55
CA ASP A 96 -16.82 -3.71 0.26
C ASP A 96 -18.16 -4.21 0.84
N VAL A 97 -18.45 -5.51 0.73
CA VAL A 97 -19.63 -6.13 1.34
C VAL A 97 -19.55 -6.11 2.87
N GLN A 98 -18.45 -6.62 3.44
CA GLN A 98 -18.34 -6.80 4.90
C GLN A 98 -18.14 -5.49 5.67
N ARG A 99 -17.57 -4.46 5.04
CA ARG A 99 -17.14 -3.23 5.72
C ARG A 99 -17.45 -1.95 4.98
N GLY A 100 -17.45 -1.98 3.65
CA GLY A 100 -17.88 -0.85 2.84
C GLY A 100 -19.38 -0.57 2.94
N GLY A 101 -20.16 -1.55 3.45
CA GLY A 101 -21.62 -1.45 3.48
C GLY A 101 -22.24 -1.52 2.09
N ILE A 102 -21.51 -2.08 1.12
CA ILE A 102 -22.00 -2.29 -0.23
C ILE A 102 -22.87 -3.54 -0.26
N ASP A 103 -24.16 -3.35 -0.50
CA ASP A 103 -25.14 -4.42 -0.70
C ASP A 103 -25.46 -4.52 -2.20
N LEU A 104 -24.44 -4.90 -2.99
CA LEU A 104 -24.57 -5.09 -4.43
C LEU A 104 -24.11 -6.51 -4.81
N PRO A 105 -24.85 -7.20 -5.70
CA PRO A 105 -24.39 -8.45 -6.30
C PRO A 105 -23.02 -8.29 -6.97
N PHE A 106 -22.25 -9.37 -7.02
CA PHE A 106 -20.89 -9.34 -7.54
C PHE A 106 -20.86 -8.92 -9.03
N GLU A 107 -21.82 -9.43 -9.80
CA GLU A 107 -21.98 -9.22 -11.23
C GLU A 107 -22.25 -7.75 -11.57
N GLU A 108 -22.92 -7.03 -10.68
CA GLU A 108 -23.14 -5.59 -10.81
C GLU A 108 -21.90 -4.82 -10.33
N TRP A 109 -21.36 -5.18 -9.16
CA TRP A 109 -20.22 -4.50 -8.56
C TRP A 109 -18.97 -4.51 -9.45
N ILE A 110 -18.70 -5.62 -10.14
CA ILE A 110 -17.50 -5.79 -10.98
C ILE A 110 -17.51 -4.88 -12.22
N THR A 111 -18.67 -4.33 -12.60
CA THR A 111 -18.79 -3.38 -13.72
C THR A 111 -18.29 -1.98 -13.38
N HIS A 112 -18.13 -1.66 -12.09
CA HIS A 112 -17.69 -0.35 -11.66
C HIS A 112 -16.24 -0.05 -12.08
N ASP A 113 -16.05 1.12 -12.70
CA ASP A 113 -14.74 1.52 -13.22
C ASP A 113 -13.68 1.63 -12.10
N ALA A 114 -14.07 1.95 -10.86
CA ALA A 114 -13.17 1.99 -9.72
C ALA A 114 -12.50 0.63 -9.39
N VAL A 115 -13.02 -0.49 -9.90
CA VAL A 115 -12.46 -1.83 -9.68
C VAL A 115 -11.46 -2.22 -10.76
N ARG A 116 -11.66 -1.72 -12.00
CA ARG A 116 -10.88 -2.05 -13.19
C ARG A 116 -9.42 -1.65 -13.06
N ASP A 117 -8.53 -2.57 -13.45
CA ASP A 117 -7.07 -2.38 -13.56
C ASP A 117 -6.48 -1.54 -12.41
N ARG A 118 -6.91 -1.85 -11.19
CA ARG A 118 -6.71 -0.94 -10.05
C ARG A 118 -5.23 -0.78 -9.69
N GLN A 119 -4.43 -1.83 -9.80
CA GLN A 119 -2.99 -1.73 -9.51
C GLN A 119 -2.29 -0.88 -10.56
N THR A 120 -2.56 -1.14 -11.84
CA THR A 120 -2.05 -0.41 -13.00
C THR A 120 -2.40 1.06 -12.90
N ARG A 121 -3.67 1.39 -12.65
CA ARG A 121 -4.13 2.78 -12.58
C ARG A 121 -3.55 3.55 -11.39
N ILE A 122 -3.23 2.86 -10.30
CA ILE A 122 -2.53 3.49 -9.17
C ILE A 122 -1.05 3.73 -9.51
N ILE A 123 -0.41 2.83 -10.26
CA ILE A 123 1.01 2.97 -10.64
C ILE A 123 1.20 4.00 -11.75
N ALA A 124 0.33 3.99 -12.76
CA ALA A 124 0.48 4.75 -14.01
C ALA A 124 -0.55 5.85 -14.23
N GLY A 125 -1.51 6.01 -13.33
CA GLY A 125 -2.58 7.01 -13.41
C GLY A 125 -3.89 6.47 -13.99
N PRO A 126 -4.98 7.26 -13.93
CA PRO A 126 -6.35 6.77 -14.23
C PRO A 126 -6.53 6.15 -15.62
N THR A 127 -5.77 6.62 -16.61
CA THR A 127 -5.78 6.11 -18.00
C THR A 127 -4.56 5.24 -18.32
N GLY A 128 -3.79 4.85 -17.31
CA GLY A 128 -2.57 4.08 -17.47
C GLY A 128 -2.84 2.65 -17.97
N THR A 129 -1.97 2.18 -18.85
CA THR A 129 -1.95 0.79 -19.33
C THR A 129 -0.84 0.00 -18.64
N ALA A 130 -0.78 -1.31 -18.88
CA ALA A 130 0.29 -2.17 -18.39
C ALA A 130 1.68 -1.62 -18.78
N ASP A 131 1.88 -1.25 -20.04
CA ASP A 131 3.16 -0.70 -20.53
C ASP A 131 3.59 0.55 -19.76
N HIS A 132 2.65 1.46 -19.48
CA HIS A 132 2.94 2.65 -18.68
C HIS A 132 3.36 2.29 -17.25
N ALA A 133 2.68 1.31 -16.63
CA ALA A 133 3.00 0.87 -15.27
C ALA A 133 4.35 0.14 -15.21
N ILE A 134 4.65 -0.71 -16.20
CA ILE A 134 5.93 -1.41 -16.35
C ILE A 134 7.07 -0.39 -16.55
N ALA A 135 6.87 0.62 -17.39
CA ALA A 135 7.84 1.68 -17.62
C ALA A 135 8.13 2.53 -16.36
N LEU A 136 7.17 2.63 -15.43
CA LEU A 136 7.35 3.30 -14.14
C LEU A 136 7.95 2.40 -13.06
N MET A 137 8.00 1.09 -13.26
CA MET A 137 8.50 0.13 -12.27
C MET A 137 9.94 0.43 -11.80
N PRO A 138 10.89 0.83 -12.67
CA PRO A 138 12.24 1.22 -12.25
C PRO A 138 12.31 2.43 -11.32
N ARG A 139 11.24 3.22 -11.19
CA ARG A 139 11.19 4.33 -10.20
C ARG A 139 11.00 3.83 -8.77
N PHE A 140 10.56 2.59 -8.58
CA PHE A 140 10.41 2.01 -7.26
C PHE A 140 11.73 1.42 -6.81
N SER A 141 12.18 1.84 -5.62
CA SER A 141 13.34 1.20 -4.96
C SER A 141 13.00 -0.20 -4.46
N PHE A 142 11.70 -0.52 -4.31
CA PHE A 142 11.24 -1.87 -3.98
C PHE A 142 9.77 -2.09 -4.34
N VAL A 143 9.45 -3.26 -4.89
CA VAL A 143 8.08 -3.72 -5.16
C VAL A 143 7.84 -5.04 -4.42
N GLY A 144 6.97 -5.00 -3.41
CA GLY A 144 6.65 -6.14 -2.55
C GLY A 144 5.54 -7.02 -3.11
N ARG A 145 5.55 -8.29 -2.68
CA ARG A 145 4.55 -9.29 -3.01
C ARG A 145 3.68 -9.58 -1.79
N ALA A 146 2.37 -9.28 -1.89
CA ALA A 146 1.47 -9.32 -0.73
C ALA A 146 1.23 -10.73 -0.15
N ASP A 147 1.31 -11.79 -0.97
CA ASP A 147 1.20 -13.18 -0.52
C ASP A 147 2.51 -13.74 0.04
N ARG A 148 3.63 -13.03 -0.16
CA ARG A 148 4.92 -13.29 0.50
C ARG A 148 5.32 -12.10 1.37
N PHE A 149 4.39 -11.67 2.22
CA PHE A 149 4.50 -10.40 2.94
C PHE A 149 5.75 -10.31 3.83
N ASP A 150 6.05 -11.35 4.62
CA ASP A 150 7.23 -11.35 5.51
C ASP A 150 8.54 -11.29 4.72
N GLU A 151 8.66 -12.09 3.65
CA GLU A 151 9.79 -12.07 2.71
C GLU A 151 9.96 -10.68 2.09
N SER A 152 8.85 -10.07 1.67
CA SER A 152 8.85 -8.72 1.11
C SER A 152 9.23 -7.65 2.12
N LEU A 153 8.84 -7.79 3.40
CA LEU A 153 9.25 -6.86 4.45
C LEU A 153 10.76 -6.92 4.71
N VAL A 154 11.32 -8.12 4.79
CA VAL A 154 12.77 -8.33 4.97
C VAL A 154 13.56 -7.73 3.81
N MET A 155 13.16 -8.02 2.57
CA MET A 155 13.80 -7.40 1.40
C MET A 155 13.65 -5.89 1.37
N MET A 156 12.45 -5.36 1.64
CA MET A 156 12.21 -3.91 1.71
C MET A 156 13.07 -3.26 2.79
N GLN A 157 13.23 -3.91 3.95
CA GLN A 157 14.04 -3.39 5.04
C GLN A 157 15.46 -3.08 4.58
N ARG A 158 16.06 -4.00 3.82
CA ARG A 158 17.39 -3.83 3.25
C ARG A 158 17.41 -2.81 2.11
N ALA A 159 16.41 -2.84 1.23
CA ALA A 159 16.34 -1.96 0.05
C ALA A 159 16.22 -0.48 0.39
N VAL A 160 15.44 -0.12 1.43
CA VAL A 160 15.17 1.29 1.79
C VAL A 160 15.55 1.66 3.23
N GLY A 161 16.23 0.76 3.96
CA GLY A 161 16.77 1.02 5.29
C GLY A 161 15.71 1.25 6.37
N LEU A 162 14.68 0.40 6.45
CA LEU A 162 13.63 0.53 7.48
C LEU A 162 14.17 0.20 8.87
N PRO A 163 13.99 1.08 9.88
CA PRO A 163 14.48 0.82 11.23
C PRO A 163 13.84 -0.38 11.94
N ASP A 164 12.56 -0.64 11.66
CA ASP A 164 11.78 -1.69 12.32
C ASP A 164 10.67 -2.15 11.37
N ILE A 165 10.62 -3.46 11.09
CA ILE A 165 9.60 -4.08 10.23
C ILE A 165 8.58 -4.94 10.99
N HIS A 166 8.67 -4.99 12.33
CA HIS A 166 7.75 -5.81 13.13
C HIS A 166 6.33 -5.26 13.08
N TYR A 167 5.37 -6.18 13.01
CA TYR A 167 3.96 -5.84 12.92
C TYR A 167 3.10 -6.85 13.67
N ALA A 168 1.96 -6.37 14.17
CA ALA A 168 0.89 -7.25 14.62
C ALA A 168 -0.17 -7.32 13.53
N SER A 169 -0.65 -8.53 13.23
CA SER A 169 -1.76 -8.73 12.29
C SER A 169 -2.94 -7.84 12.67
N LYS A 170 -3.37 -7.01 11.71
CA LYS A 170 -4.48 -6.08 11.86
C LYS A 170 -5.52 -6.39 10.80
N TRP A 171 -6.79 -6.36 11.20
CA TRP A 171 -7.92 -6.50 10.30
C TRP A 171 -7.90 -7.78 9.44
N VAL A 172 -7.62 -8.91 10.10
CA VAL A 172 -7.99 -10.22 9.53
C VAL A 172 -9.50 -10.17 9.29
N ALA A 173 -9.92 -10.48 8.06
CA ALA A 173 -11.34 -10.52 7.73
C ALA A 173 -12.03 -11.55 8.65
N PRO A 174 -13.23 -11.25 9.18
CA PRO A 174 -13.94 -12.16 10.08
C PRO A 174 -14.21 -13.52 9.42
N SER A 175 -14.40 -13.53 8.10
CA SER A 175 -14.39 -14.72 7.26
C SER A 175 -13.76 -14.41 5.91
N ASP A 176 -13.41 -15.45 5.15
CA ASP A 176 -12.94 -15.32 3.76
C ASP A 176 -13.81 -16.08 2.76
N ASP A 177 -15.07 -16.33 3.14
CA ASP A 177 -16.02 -17.18 2.40
C ASP A 177 -16.44 -16.58 1.07
N ILE A 178 -16.71 -15.27 1.02
CA ILE A 178 -17.10 -14.57 -0.22
C ILE A 178 -15.96 -14.68 -1.23
N LYS A 179 -14.74 -14.33 -0.81
CA LYS A 179 -13.55 -14.44 -1.64
C LYS A 179 -13.35 -15.90 -2.11
N LYS A 180 -13.45 -16.88 -1.21
CA LYS A 180 -13.31 -18.31 -1.57
C LYS A 180 -14.36 -18.76 -2.59
N ARG A 181 -15.63 -18.35 -2.41
CA ARG A 181 -16.71 -18.67 -3.34
C ARG A 181 -16.45 -18.11 -4.73
N LEU A 182 -16.06 -16.83 -4.82
CA LEU A 182 -15.74 -16.20 -6.11
C LEU A 182 -14.55 -16.88 -6.80
N LEU A 183 -13.52 -17.25 -6.04
CA LEU A 183 -12.35 -17.94 -6.60
C LEU A 183 -12.63 -19.40 -7.00
N ALA A 184 -13.70 -20.00 -6.48
CA ALA A 184 -14.14 -21.34 -6.85
C ALA A 184 -15.12 -21.34 -8.03
N ASP A 185 -15.66 -20.18 -8.42
CA ASP A 185 -16.58 -20.02 -9.55
C ASP A 185 -15.82 -19.56 -10.81
N PRO A 186 -15.70 -20.41 -11.84
CA PRO A 186 -15.00 -20.05 -13.08
C PRO A 186 -15.58 -18.81 -13.78
N ASN A 187 -16.89 -18.60 -13.71
CA ASN A 187 -17.53 -17.45 -14.36
C ASN A 187 -17.12 -16.16 -13.64
N ALA A 188 -17.12 -16.16 -12.31
CA ALA A 188 -16.66 -15.02 -11.53
C ALA A 188 -15.17 -14.73 -11.80
N VAL A 189 -14.33 -15.76 -11.86
CA VAL A 189 -12.91 -15.63 -12.20
C VAL A 189 -12.73 -15.00 -13.59
N GLU A 190 -13.49 -15.42 -14.59
CA GLU A 190 -13.46 -14.86 -15.94
C GLU A 190 -13.87 -13.39 -15.96
N MET A 191 -14.96 -13.02 -15.26
CA MET A 191 -15.38 -11.63 -15.14
C MET A 191 -14.30 -10.75 -14.49
N ILE A 192 -13.63 -11.26 -13.44
CA ILE A 192 -12.53 -10.55 -12.79
C ILE A 192 -11.36 -10.37 -13.76
N ALA A 193 -10.96 -11.42 -14.47
CA ALA A 193 -9.86 -11.36 -15.42
C ALA A 193 -10.14 -10.36 -16.57
N ALA A 194 -11.37 -10.37 -17.09
CA ALA A 194 -11.79 -9.50 -18.18
C ALA A 194 -11.66 -8.00 -17.85
N VAL A 195 -11.93 -7.60 -16.60
CA VAL A 195 -11.80 -6.21 -16.15
C VAL A 195 -10.43 -5.86 -15.55
N ASN A 196 -9.49 -6.80 -15.48
CA ASN A 196 -8.16 -6.59 -14.88
C ASN A 196 -7.03 -7.03 -15.82
N ARG A 197 -7.20 -6.90 -17.14
CA ARG A 197 -6.20 -7.36 -18.12
C ARG A 197 -4.85 -6.67 -17.95
N HIS A 198 -4.83 -5.36 -17.73
CA HIS A 198 -3.57 -4.67 -17.51
C HIS A 198 -2.94 -5.01 -16.16
N ASP A 199 -3.77 -5.21 -15.12
CA ASP A 199 -3.28 -5.70 -13.84
C ASP A 199 -2.64 -7.09 -13.96
N LEU A 200 -3.18 -7.96 -14.81
CA LEU A 200 -2.62 -9.29 -15.11
C LEU A 200 -1.27 -9.18 -15.82
N ASP A 201 -1.16 -8.35 -16.85
CA ASP A 201 0.11 -8.13 -17.56
C ASP A 201 1.19 -7.55 -16.64
N VAL A 202 0.82 -6.57 -15.78
CA VAL A 202 1.72 -5.99 -14.78
C VAL A 202 2.15 -7.04 -13.75
N TRP A 203 1.22 -7.90 -13.31
CA TRP A 203 1.52 -8.96 -12.36
C TRP A 203 2.44 -10.03 -12.95
N GLU A 204 2.21 -10.42 -14.21
CA GLU A 204 3.10 -11.33 -14.94
C GLU A 204 4.51 -10.76 -15.00
N HIS A 205 4.68 -9.54 -15.53
CA HIS A 205 5.98 -8.88 -15.59
C HIS A 205 6.65 -8.77 -14.22
N PHE A 206 5.88 -8.38 -13.19
CA PHE A 206 6.39 -8.30 -11.82
C PHE A 206 6.92 -9.64 -11.31
N THR A 207 6.19 -10.73 -11.54
CA THR A 207 6.55 -12.05 -11.00
C THR A 207 7.63 -12.77 -11.78
N THR A 208 7.79 -12.47 -13.08
CA THR A 208 8.80 -13.09 -13.94
C THR A 208 10.11 -12.29 -13.96
N GLU A 209 10.03 -10.96 -13.93
CA GLU A 209 11.20 -10.10 -14.10
C GLU A 209 11.62 -9.38 -12.81
N VAL A 210 10.70 -8.70 -12.14
CA VAL A 210 11.05 -7.74 -11.08
C VAL A 210 11.34 -8.45 -9.76
N TYR A 211 10.41 -9.27 -9.28
CA TYR A 211 10.53 -9.92 -7.98
C TYR A 211 11.71 -10.90 -7.91
N PRO A 212 11.95 -11.77 -8.92
CA PRO A 212 13.13 -12.64 -8.91
C PRO A 212 14.45 -11.89 -8.89
N LYS A 213 14.56 -10.74 -9.60
CA LYS A 213 15.75 -9.88 -9.55
C LYS A 213 15.98 -9.33 -8.14
N GLN A 214 14.94 -8.81 -7.47
CA GLN A 214 15.06 -8.33 -6.09
C GLN A 214 15.48 -9.44 -5.11
N VAL A 215 14.97 -10.67 -5.30
CA VAL A 215 15.38 -11.84 -4.50
C VAL A 215 16.85 -12.18 -4.74
N ALA A 216 17.29 -12.18 -6.00
CA ALA A 216 18.69 -12.43 -6.35
C ALA A 216 19.64 -11.35 -5.81
N GLU A 217 19.24 -10.07 -5.88
CA GLU A 217 19.98 -8.93 -5.32
C GLU A 217 20.11 -8.99 -3.80
N TYR A 218 19.09 -9.52 -3.10
CA TYR A 218 19.18 -9.78 -1.67
C TYR A 218 20.24 -10.85 -1.36
N GLY A 219 20.25 -11.93 -2.14
CA GLY A 219 21.23 -13.01 -2.04
C GLY A 219 20.79 -14.21 -1.17
N PRO A 220 21.69 -15.18 -0.94
CA PRO A 220 21.34 -16.53 -0.47
C PRO A 220 20.80 -16.60 0.98
N GLY A 221 21.00 -15.57 1.80
CA GLY A 221 20.54 -15.52 3.20
C GLY A 221 19.06 -15.17 3.40
N LEU A 222 18.31 -14.87 2.34
CA LEU A 222 16.93 -14.40 2.46
C LEU A 222 16.04 -15.35 3.25
N SER A 223 16.17 -16.66 3.03
CA SER A 223 15.30 -17.64 3.71
C SER A 223 15.54 -17.67 5.22
N ASP A 224 16.82 -17.57 5.63
CA ASP A 224 17.21 -17.56 7.03
C ASP A 224 16.77 -16.26 7.71
N ASP A 225 17.03 -15.11 7.08
CA ASP A 225 16.60 -13.79 7.58
C ASP A 225 15.06 -13.72 7.74
N VAL A 226 14.31 -14.35 6.84
CA VAL A 226 12.85 -14.45 6.94
C VAL A 226 12.42 -15.37 8.08
N ALA A 227 13.11 -16.48 8.32
CA ALA A 227 12.84 -17.36 9.44
C ALA A 227 13.11 -16.65 10.78
N ASP A 228 14.23 -15.95 10.88
CA ASP A 228 14.61 -15.14 12.05
C ASP A 228 13.60 -14.02 12.31
N PHE A 229 13.21 -13.29 11.25
CA PHE A 229 12.18 -12.27 11.35
C PHE A 229 10.85 -12.85 11.84
N LYS A 230 10.40 -14.00 11.32
CA LYS A 230 9.17 -14.65 11.79
C LYS A 230 9.25 -15.04 13.27
N GLY A 231 10.41 -15.55 13.72
CA GLY A 231 10.66 -15.84 15.12
C GLY A 231 10.57 -14.59 16.01
N ALA A 232 11.21 -13.50 15.60
CA ALA A 232 11.17 -12.22 16.32
C ALA A 232 9.76 -11.59 16.33
N ASN A 233 9.02 -11.71 15.22
CA ASN A 233 7.69 -11.13 15.06
C ASN A 233 6.57 -11.95 15.72
N ALA A 234 6.80 -13.24 16.03
CA ALA A 234 5.81 -14.11 16.68
C ALA A 234 5.29 -13.55 18.01
N GLY A 235 6.14 -12.82 18.75
CA GLY A 235 5.78 -12.16 20.01
C GLY A 235 5.11 -10.79 19.86
N MET A 236 4.89 -10.30 18.63
CA MET A 236 4.38 -8.95 18.38
C MET A 236 2.85 -8.92 18.52
N THR A 237 2.36 -8.25 19.56
CA THR A 237 0.93 -8.06 19.80
C THR A 237 0.50 -6.64 19.42
N ARG A 238 -0.80 -6.44 19.15
CA ARG A 238 -1.35 -5.09 18.91
C ARG A 238 -1.05 -4.13 20.06
N PHE A 239 -1.08 -4.63 21.30
CA PHE A 239 -0.71 -3.85 22.47
C PHE A 239 0.75 -3.40 22.41
N ARG A 240 1.70 -4.32 22.17
CA ARG A 240 3.13 -4.00 22.02
C ARG A 240 3.40 -3.05 20.84
N MET A 241 2.62 -3.19 19.77
CA MET A 241 2.68 -2.30 18.61
C MET A 241 2.26 -0.87 18.97
N TYR A 242 1.10 -0.71 19.61
CA TYR A 242 0.52 0.61 19.93
C TYR A 242 1.13 1.29 21.16
N ALA A 243 1.69 0.51 22.09
CA ALA A 243 2.42 1.03 23.25
C ALA A 243 3.83 1.53 22.88
N SER A 244 4.30 1.32 21.66
CA SER A 244 5.62 1.80 21.24
C SER A 244 5.71 3.34 21.28
N PRO A 245 6.83 3.91 21.76
CA PRO A 245 7.01 5.36 21.80
C PRO A 245 6.87 6.02 20.42
N HIS A 246 7.34 5.36 19.36
CA HIS A 246 7.15 5.84 17.99
C HIS A 246 5.67 5.92 17.60
N TYR A 247 4.89 4.87 17.85
CA TYR A 247 3.46 4.89 17.52
C TYR A 247 2.71 5.96 18.32
N LEU A 248 3.01 6.12 19.61
CA LEU A 248 2.44 7.19 20.44
C LEU A 248 2.79 8.59 19.89
N ALA A 249 4.04 8.81 19.48
CA ALA A 249 4.47 10.04 18.85
C ALA A 249 3.74 10.31 17.51
N TYR A 250 3.54 9.26 16.70
CA TYR A 250 2.69 9.35 15.50
C TYR A 250 1.27 9.77 15.87
N VAL A 251 0.64 9.10 16.84
CA VAL A 251 -0.75 9.39 17.25
C VAL A 251 -0.88 10.83 17.74
N ALA A 252 0.03 11.29 18.60
CA ALA A 252 0.04 12.64 19.12
C ALA A 252 0.11 13.66 17.97
N LYS A 253 1.06 13.49 17.05
CA LYS A 253 1.25 14.42 15.94
C LYS A 253 0.08 14.39 14.94
N TRP A 254 -0.36 13.19 14.57
CA TRP A 254 -1.43 12.99 13.60
C TRP A 254 -2.78 13.48 14.14
N ARG A 255 -3.18 13.03 15.33
CA ARG A 255 -4.51 13.33 15.88
C ARG A 255 -4.64 14.74 16.44
N LEU A 256 -3.58 15.29 17.02
CA LEU A 256 -3.64 16.58 17.72
C LEU A 256 -3.31 17.77 16.81
N LEU A 257 -2.50 17.56 15.76
CA LEU A 257 -2.02 18.66 14.91
C LEU A 257 -2.55 18.56 13.47
N TYR A 258 -2.12 17.51 12.76
CA TYR A 258 -2.34 17.46 11.31
C TYR A 258 -3.79 17.17 10.93
N ARG A 259 -4.43 16.14 11.54
CA ARG A 259 -5.82 15.78 11.21
C ARG A 259 -6.83 16.89 11.47
N PRO A 260 -6.77 17.66 12.59
CA PRO A 260 -7.63 18.83 12.78
C PRO A 260 -7.44 19.90 11.70
N TRP A 261 -6.19 20.14 11.29
CA TRP A 261 -5.89 21.08 10.21
C TRP A 261 -6.46 20.60 8.87
N VAL A 262 -6.22 19.35 8.47
CA VAL A 262 -6.80 18.78 7.24
C VAL A 262 -8.32 18.90 7.27
N ARG A 263 -8.97 18.54 8.38
CA ARG A 263 -10.43 18.67 8.54
C ARG A 263 -10.95 20.09 8.36
N ARG A 264 -10.18 21.09 8.78
CA ARG A 264 -10.52 22.51 8.62
C ARG A 264 -10.40 22.94 7.17
N VAL A 265 -9.39 22.47 6.45
CA VAL A 265 -9.11 22.89 5.07
C VAL A 265 -9.96 22.12 4.04
N SER A 266 -10.23 20.82 4.28
CA SER A 266 -10.94 19.95 3.33
C SER A 266 -12.39 19.63 3.70
N GLY A 267 -12.95 20.23 4.76
CA GLY A 267 -14.40 20.16 5.04
C GLY A 267 -14.94 18.81 5.55
N HIS A 268 -14.06 17.94 6.08
CA HIS A 268 -14.27 16.52 6.45
C HIS A 268 -13.79 15.54 5.37
N PRO A 269 -12.49 15.17 5.39
CA PRO A 269 -12.01 14.15 4.47
C PRO A 269 -12.69 12.82 4.81
N LYS A 270 -13.30 12.18 3.80
CA LYS A 270 -13.60 10.74 3.88
C LYS A 270 -12.26 10.04 4.10
N ALA A 271 -12.16 9.28 5.19
CA ALA A 271 -10.99 8.41 5.38
C ALA A 271 -11.07 7.32 4.30
N GLY A 272 -10.14 7.35 3.35
CA GLY A 272 -9.87 6.21 2.47
C GLY A 272 -9.29 5.04 3.23
#